data_AF-A0A971YZB2-F1
#
_entry.id   AF-A0A971YZB2-F1
#
_cell.length_a   1.000
_cell.length_b   1.000
_cell.length_c   1.000
_cell.angle_alpha   90.00
_cell.angle_beta   90.00
_cell.angle_gamma   90.00
#
_symmetry.space_group_name_H-M   'P 1'
#
loop_
_entity.id
_entity.type
_entity.pdbx_description
1 polymer ?
#
loop_
_entity_poly.entity_id
_entity_poly.type
_entity_poly.pdbx_seq_one_letter_code
_entity_poly.pdbx_strand_id
1 'polypeptide(L)'
;MRKKDGERAFSLLEVVVTLGVLTLLLLPLARTLNDGMAGVIRAKVTSEATALLQRAVEEIKQTDFDAVKSTPPVKYPTSDSAYYLQISAVDQPERESVDGAGIKTVTLTIFTDDGGSTGEKVAEIQFWLYRYDGL
;
A
#
# COMPACT_ATOMS: atom_id res chain seq x y z
N MET A 1 -62.15 -0.03 36.87
CA MET A 1 -60.94 -0.38 37.64
C MET A 1 -59.90 -0.94 36.69
N ARG A 2 -58.66 -0.45 36.78
CA ARG A 2 -57.53 -0.67 35.87
C ARG A 2 -57.25 -2.16 35.61
N LYS A 3 -57.09 -2.53 34.33
CA LYS A 3 -56.27 -3.70 33.97
C LYS A 3 -54.88 -3.45 34.56
N LYS A 4 -54.46 -4.29 35.50
CA LYS A 4 -53.06 -4.35 35.93
C LYS A 4 -52.31 -4.97 34.77
N ASP A 5 -51.57 -4.16 34.03
CA ASP A 5 -50.52 -4.62 33.15
C ASP A 5 -49.48 -5.32 34.04
N GLY A 6 -49.63 -6.63 34.19
CA GLY A 6 -48.72 -7.48 34.93
C GLY A 6 -47.40 -7.53 34.18
N GLU A 7 -46.39 -6.86 34.72
CA GLU A 7 -45.00 -6.90 34.30
C GLU A 7 -44.60 -8.36 34.02
N ARG A 8 -44.41 -8.70 32.74
CA ARG A 8 -43.95 -10.03 32.34
C ARG A 8 -42.48 -10.13 32.73
N ALA A 9 -42.20 -10.75 33.87
CA ALA A 9 -40.85 -11.12 34.25
C ALA A 9 -40.30 -12.12 33.22
N PHE A 10 -39.16 -11.80 32.61
CA PHE A 10 -38.47 -12.68 31.66
C PHE A 10 -38.05 -13.98 32.34
N SER A 11 -38.25 -15.12 31.65
CA SER A 11 -37.76 -16.40 32.15
C SER A 11 -36.24 -16.45 32.12
N LEU A 12 -35.60 -17.05 33.14
CA LEU A 12 -34.15 -17.22 33.17
C LEU A 12 -33.63 -17.98 31.93
N LEU A 13 -34.42 -18.93 31.41
CA LEU A 13 -34.12 -19.63 30.17
C LEU A 13 -34.13 -18.68 28.97
N GLU A 14 -35.09 -17.76 28.91
CA GLU A 14 -35.22 -16.78 27.83
C GLU A 14 -34.05 -15.79 27.83
N VAL A 15 -33.59 -15.39 29.01
CA VAL A 15 -32.37 -14.56 29.16
C VAL A 15 -31.13 -15.31 28.65
N VAL A 16 -30.95 -16.57 29.03
CA VAL A 16 -29.81 -17.39 28.58
C VAL A 16 -29.83 -17.62 27.07
N VAL A 17 -31.00 -17.93 26.50
CA VAL A 17 -31.18 -18.10 25.05
C VAL A 17 -30.91 -16.78 24.32
N THR A 18 -31.43 -15.66 24.83
CA THR A 18 -31.20 -14.33 24.23
C THR A 18 -29.72 -13.97 24.25
N LEU A 19 -29.00 -14.24 25.35
CA LEU A 19 -27.54 -14.03 25.42
C LEU A 19 -26.77 -14.94 24.46
N GLY A 20 -27.20 -16.20 24.30
CA GLY A 20 -26.62 -17.13 23.34
C GLY A 20 -26.79 -16.65 21.90
N VAL A 21 -28.01 -16.25 21.51
CA VAL A 21 -28.29 -15.68 20.18
C VAL A 21 -27.52 -14.38 19.97
N LEU A 22 -27.49 -13.49 20.97
CA LEU A 22 -26.73 -12.24 20.89
C LEU A 22 -25.24 -12.50 20.65
N THR A 23 -24.65 -13.47 21.32
CA THR A 23 -23.23 -13.82 21.15
C THR A 23 -22.95 -14.36 19.75
N LEU A 24 -23.83 -15.22 19.23
CA LEU A 24 -23.75 -15.75 17.87
C LEU A 24 -23.86 -14.63 16.81
N LEU A 25 -24.65 -13.59 17.08
CA LEU A 25 -24.79 -12.42 16.20
C LEU A 25 -23.60 -11.44 16.31
N LEU A 26 -22.94 -11.35 17.46
CA LEU A 26 -21.79 -10.47 17.67
C LEU A 26 -20.49 -11.02 17.06
N LEU A 27 -20.32 -12.34 17.01
CA LEU A 27 -19.17 -13.01 16.41
C LEU A 27 -18.83 -12.54 14.98
N PRO A 28 -19.77 -12.50 14.01
CA PRO A 28 -19.49 -12.01 12.68
C PRO A 28 -19.15 -10.51 12.66
N LEU A 29 -19.79 -9.69 13.50
CA LEU A 29 -19.48 -8.26 13.60
C LEU A 29 -18.04 -8.02 14.06
N ALA A 30 -17.58 -8.77 15.08
CA ALA A 30 -16.20 -8.68 15.54
C ALA A 30 -15.18 -9.04 14.44
N ARG A 31 -15.49 -10.05 13.61
CA ARG A 31 -14.65 -10.40 12.45
C ARG A 31 -14.62 -9.29 11.41
N THR A 32 -15.78 -8.73 11.04
CA THR A 32 -15.84 -7.65 10.06
C THR A 32 -15.10 -6.38 10.51
N LEU A 33 -15.10 -6.09 11.81
CA LEU A 33 -14.34 -4.97 12.37
C LEU A 33 -12.84 -5.20 12.25
N ASN A 34 -12.36 -6.40 12.58
CA ASN A 34 -10.94 -6.75 12.43
C ASN A 34 -10.49 -6.68 10.98
N ASP A 35 -11.28 -7.23 10.06
CA ASP A 35 -10.98 -7.19 8.62
C ASP A 35 -10.99 -5.75 8.10
N GLY A 36 -11.94 -4.93 8.56
CA GLY A 36 -12.03 -3.51 8.22
C GLY A 36 -10.80 -2.72 8.68
N MET A 37 -10.34 -2.93 9.92
CA MET A 37 -9.13 -2.30 10.45
C MET A 37 -7.88 -2.73 9.66
N ALA A 38 -7.76 -4.01 9.34
CA ALA A 38 -6.67 -4.51 8.51
C ALA A 38 -6.67 -3.86 7.11
N GLY A 39 -7.86 -3.67 6.53
CA GLY A 39 -8.04 -2.94 5.28
C GLY A 39 -7.60 -1.48 5.35
N VAL A 40 -7.96 -0.77 6.42
CA VAL A 40 -7.54 0.64 6.64
C VAL A 40 -6.03 0.75 6.78
N ILE A 41 -5.38 -0.15 7.52
CA ILE A 41 -3.92 -0.15 7.67
C ILE A 41 -3.24 -0.37 6.30
N ARG A 42 -3.70 -1.34 5.51
CA ARG A 42 -3.19 -1.58 4.17
C ARG A 42 -3.37 -0.36 3.26
N ALA A 43 -4.56 0.24 3.27
CA ALA A 43 -4.84 1.43 2.48
C ALA A 43 -3.91 2.60 2.85
N LYS A 44 -3.66 2.81 4.15
CA LYS A 44 -2.71 3.82 4.63
C LYS A 44 -1.31 3.55 4.10
N VAL A 45 -0.81 2.33 4.27
CA VAL A 45 0.54 1.92 3.83
C VAL A 45 0.70 2.09 2.32
N THR A 46 -0.28 1.65 1.52
CA THR A 46 -0.25 1.83 0.05
C THR A 46 -0.32 3.30 -0.34
N SER A 47 -1.15 4.12 0.33
CA SER A 47 -1.26 5.55 0.04
C SER A 47 0.05 6.29 0.33
N GLU A 48 0.70 5.99 1.44
CA GLU A 48 2.00 6.57 1.80
C GLU A 48 3.07 6.14 0.78
N ALA A 49 3.18 4.84 0.50
CA ALA A 49 4.14 4.32 -0.48
C ALA A 49 3.95 4.93 -1.87
N THR A 50 2.70 5.13 -2.31
CA THR A 50 2.39 5.78 -3.60
C THR A 50 2.83 7.24 -3.61
N ALA A 51 2.62 7.98 -2.51
CA ALA A 51 3.09 9.36 -2.40
C ALA A 51 4.62 9.45 -2.44
N LEU A 52 5.32 8.50 -1.80
CA LEU A 52 6.79 8.42 -1.87
C LEU A 52 7.27 8.10 -3.29
N LEU A 53 6.62 7.15 -3.98
CA LEU A 53 6.92 6.84 -5.38
C LEU A 53 6.73 8.06 -6.28
N GLN A 54 5.64 8.81 -6.10
CA GLN A 54 5.41 10.01 -6.90
C GLN A 54 6.53 11.03 -6.72
N ARG A 55 6.97 11.28 -5.48
CA ARG A 55 8.11 12.18 -5.21
C ARG A 55 9.40 11.67 -5.85
N ALA A 56 9.69 10.38 -5.74
CA ALA A 56 10.86 9.78 -6.36
C ALA A 56 10.83 9.87 -7.90
N VAL A 57 9.65 9.74 -8.52
CA VAL A 57 9.48 9.99 -9.97
C VAL A 57 9.80 11.45 -10.30
N GLU A 58 9.31 12.40 -9.51
CA GLU A 58 9.59 13.83 -9.71
C GLU A 58 11.08 14.16 -9.56
N GLU A 59 11.76 13.55 -8.60
CA GLU A 59 13.23 13.67 -8.41
C GLU A 59 14.01 13.09 -9.59
N ILE A 60 13.60 11.91 -10.09
CA ILE A 60 14.25 11.27 -11.25
C ILE A 60 14.05 12.07 -12.52
N LYS A 61 12.89 12.70 -12.71
CA LYS A 61 12.63 13.60 -13.86
C LYS A 61 13.56 14.82 -13.88
N GLN A 62 14.06 15.24 -12.73
CA GLN A 62 15.02 16.35 -12.61
C GLN A 62 16.48 15.89 -12.67
N THR A 63 16.72 14.58 -12.65
CA THR A 63 18.05 13.98 -12.68
C THR A 63 18.48 13.77 -14.12
N ASP A 64 19.76 14.01 -14.42
CA ASP A 64 20.32 13.75 -15.74
C ASP A 64 20.14 12.28 -16.14
N PHE A 65 19.81 12.04 -17.42
CA PHE A 65 19.53 10.70 -17.95
C PHE A 65 20.63 9.67 -17.59
N ASP A 66 21.90 10.04 -17.72
CA ASP A 66 23.04 9.16 -17.45
C ASP A 66 23.33 8.98 -15.96
N ALA A 67 22.78 9.84 -15.10
CA ALA A 67 22.90 9.74 -13.65
C ALA A 67 21.88 8.77 -13.04
N VAL A 68 20.78 8.47 -13.74
CA VAL A 68 19.77 7.50 -13.29
C VAL A 68 20.30 6.08 -13.45
N LYS A 69 20.63 5.45 -12.31
CA LYS A 69 21.20 4.10 -12.23
C LYS A 69 20.39 3.22 -11.30
N SER A 70 20.50 1.91 -11.51
CA SER A 70 19.93 0.94 -10.58
C SER A 70 20.62 1.06 -9.21
N THR A 71 19.82 1.09 -8.16
CA THR A 71 20.29 1.10 -6.78
C THR A 71 19.69 -0.10 -6.04
N PRO A 72 20.41 -0.67 -5.05
CA PRO A 72 19.76 -1.55 -4.09
C PRO A 72 18.67 -0.79 -3.32
N PRO A 73 17.81 -1.50 -2.57
CA PRO A 73 16.88 -0.87 -1.64
C PRO A 73 17.63 0.03 -0.64
N VAL A 74 17.28 1.32 -0.60
CA VAL A 74 17.85 2.30 0.33
C VAL A 74 16.73 2.92 1.14
N LYS A 75 16.94 3.11 2.44
CA LYS A 75 15.95 3.73 3.33
C LYS A 75 15.54 5.10 2.79
N TYR A 76 14.25 5.33 2.64
CA TYR A 76 13.76 6.60 2.14
C TYR A 76 13.87 7.68 3.22
N PRO A 77 14.51 8.84 2.95
CA PRO A 77 14.98 9.76 3.98
C PRO A 77 13.88 10.55 4.71
N THR A 78 12.63 10.51 4.23
CA THR A 78 11.54 11.37 4.73
C THR A 78 10.40 10.62 5.41
N SER A 79 10.51 9.30 5.60
CA SER A 79 9.48 8.53 6.28
C SER A 79 9.85 8.21 7.74
N ASP A 80 8.95 8.55 8.66
CA ASP A 80 9.00 8.04 10.05
C ASP A 80 8.85 6.50 10.10
N SER A 81 8.32 5.93 9.02
CA SER A 81 8.22 4.48 8.80
C SER A 81 9.47 3.94 8.09
N ALA A 82 9.77 2.65 8.26
CA ALA A 82 10.93 2.00 7.64
C ALA A 82 10.66 1.64 6.16
N TYR A 83 10.39 2.63 5.31
CA TYR A 83 10.27 2.40 3.87
C TYR A 83 11.63 2.42 3.18
N TYR A 84 11.82 1.51 2.23
CA TYR A 84 13.03 1.41 1.42
C TYR A 84 12.66 1.53 -0.05
N LEU A 85 13.37 2.40 -0.77
CA LEU A 85 13.21 2.63 -2.20
C LEU A 85 14.31 1.90 -2.95
N GLN A 86 13.91 1.10 -3.94
CA GLN A 86 14.81 0.52 -4.93
C GLN A 86 14.56 1.16 -6.29
N ILE A 87 15.63 1.49 -7.00
CA ILE A 87 15.58 1.96 -8.39
C ILE A 87 16.15 0.85 -9.27
N SER A 88 15.43 0.46 -10.30
CA SER A 88 15.92 -0.43 -11.36
C SER A 88 15.85 0.32 -12.69
N ALA A 89 16.99 0.72 -13.22
CA ALA A 89 17.12 1.41 -14.50
C ALA A 89 17.77 0.47 -15.52
N VAL A 90 17.07 0.20 -16.62
CA VAL A 90 17.51 -0.69 -17.69
C VAL A 90 17.52 0.08 -19.00
N ASP A 91 18.68 0.17 -19.64
CA ASP A 91 18.82 0.73 -20.98
C ASP A 91 18.09 -0.15 -22.00
N GLN A 92 17.24 0.46 -22.81
CA GLN A 92 16.55 -0.22 -23.91
C GLN A 92 17.48 -0.32 -25.13
N PRO A 93 17.48 -1.45 -25.85
CA PRO A 93 18.31 -1.61 -27.03
C PRO A 93 17.89 -0.63 -28.15
N GLU A 94 18.87 -0.17 -28.93
CA GLU A 94 18.72 0.87 -29.99
C GLU A 94 17.66 0.59 -31.07
N ARG A 95 17.09 -0.61 -31.11
CA ARG A 95 15.99 -0.94 -32.03
C ARG A 95 14.65 -0.32 -31.64
N GLU A 96 14.49 0.10 -30.39
CA GLU A 96 13.28 0.79 -29.89
C GLU A 96 13.47 2.30 -29.71
N SER A 97 14.71 2.81 -29.83
CA SER A 97 14.98 4.25 -29.82
C SER A 97 14.56 4.89 -31.13
N VAL A 98 13.53 5.73 -31.06
CA VAL A 98 13.14 6.60 -32.17
C VAL A 98 14.21 7.71 -32.29
N ASP A 99 14.80 7.86 -33.47
CA ASP A 99 15.72 8.97 -33.82
C ASP A 99 17.04 9.08 -33.01
N GLY A 100 17.60 7.97 -32.54
CA GLY A 100 18.89 8.00 -31.80
C GLY A 100 18.78 8.57 -30.39
N ALA A 101 17.57 8.81 -29.90
CA ALA A 101 17.29 9.17 -28.52
C ALA A 101 17.54 7.98 -27.58
N GLY A 102 18.32 8.18 -26.52
CA GLY A 102 18.49 7.17 -25.49
C GLY A 102 17.19 6.90 -24.73
N ILE A 103 16.82 5.63 -24.53
CA ILE A 103 15.64 5.22 -23.75
C ILE A 103 16.08 4.33 -22.57
N LYS A 104 15.61 4.66 -21.37
CA LYS A 104 15.74 3.82 -20.16
C LYS A 104 14.35 3.45 -19.65
N THR A 105 14.18 2.18 -19.31
CA THR A 105 13.04 1.74 -18.48
C THR A 105 13.44 1.86 -17.02
N VAL A 106 12.72 2.69 -16.28
CA VAL A 106 12.94 2.91 -14.84
C VAL A 106 11.78 2.30 -14.07
N THR A 107 12.11 1.41 -13.14
CA THR A 107 11.18 0.82 -12.18
C THR A 107 11.55 1.28 -10.79
N LEU A 108 10.58 1.83 -10.07
CA LEU A 108 10.73 2.23 -8.68
C LEU A 108 9.87 1.33 -7.82
N THR A 109 10.46 0.80 -6.76
CA THR A 109 9.80 -0.15 -5.88
C THR A 109 9.97 0.28 -4.43
N ILE A 110 8.86 0.32 -3.68
CA ILE A 110 8.86 0.59 -2.23
C ILE A 110 8.64 -0.71 -1.47
N PHE A 111 9.48 -0.92 -0.46
CA PHE A 111 9.42 -2.01 0.51
C PHE A 111 9.20 -1.45 1.93
N THR A 112 8.57 -2.24 2.81
CA THR A 112 8.38 -1.90 4.25
C THR A 112 9.48 -2.43 5.18
N ASP A 113 10.47 -3.12 4.61
CA ASP A 113 11.67 -3.60 5.29
C ASP A 113 12.86 -3.34 4.34
N ASP A 114 14.09 -3.62 4.79
CA ASP A 114 15.36 -3.33 4.10
C ASP A 114 15.54 -3.94 2.68
N GLY A 115 14.48 -4.54 2.14
CA GLY A 115 14.46 -5.13 0.81
C GLY A 115 15.33 -6.37 0.71
N GLY A 116 15.70 -6.99 1.84
CA GLY A 116 16.18 -8.37 1.88
C GLY A 116 15.16 -9.36 1.35
N SER A 117 15.50 -10.66 1.36
CA SER A 117 14.62 -11.74 0.85
C SER A 117 13.25 -11.87 1.53
N THR A 118 13.02 -11.10 2.60
CA THR A 118 11.78 -11.05 3.39
C THR A 118 11.02 -9.72 3.27
N GLY A 119 11.55 -8.72 2.55
CA GLY A 119 10.90 -7.42 2.40
C GLY A 119 9.63 -7.51 1.56
N GLU A 120 8.49 -7.13 2.15
CA GLU A 120 7.22 -7.08 1.43
C GLU A 120 7.21 -5.90 0.45
N LYS A 121 6.99 -6.20 -0.84
CA LYS A 121 6.77 -5.18 -1.87
C LYS A 121 5.40 -4.55 -1.65
N VAL A 122 5.36 -3.24 -1.42
CA VAL A 122 4.12 -2.51 -1.16
C VAL A 122 3.60 -1.79 -2.39
N ALA A 123 4.49 -1.16 -3.15
CA ALA A 123 4.11 -0.40 -4.32
C ALA A 123 5.23 -0.43 -5.36
N GLU A 124 4.85 -0.32 -6.62
CA GLU A 124 5.76 -0.32 -7.76
C GLU A 124 5.21 0.60 -8.86
N ILE A 125 6.10 1.36 -9.48
CA ILE A 125 5.78 2.13 -10.68
C ILE A 125 6.89 1.95 -11.72
N GLN A 126 6.48 1.81 -12.97
CA GLN A 126 7.38 1.68 -14.11
C GLN A 126 7.08 2.81 -15.09
N PHE A 127 8.14 3.47 -15.58
CA PHE A 127 8.04 4.50 -16.59
C PHE A 127 9.27 4.51 -17.49
N TRP A 128 9.14 5.17 -18.63
CA TRP A 128 10.25 5.39 -19.56
C TRP A 128 10.86 6.77 -19.34
N LEU A 129 12.19 6.80 -19.32
CA LEU A 129 12.99 8.01 -19.34
C LEU A 129 13.62 8.13 -20.72
N TYR A 130 13.58 9.33 -21.30
CA TYR A 130 14.07 9.60 -22.65
C TYR A 130 15.12 10.70 -22.61
N ARG A 131 16.20 10.54 -23.39
CA ARG A 131 17.15 11.60 -23.70
C ARG A 131 16.93 12.06 -25.13
N TYR A 132 16.53 13.31 -25.31
CA TYR A 132 16.41 13.90 -26.64
C TYR A 132 17.73 14.58 -27.00
N ASP A 133 18.52 13.95 -27.85
CA ASP A 133 19.82 14.46 -28.32
C ASP A 133 19.66 15.45 -29.50
N GLY A 134 18.63 16.31 -29.45
CA GLY A 134 18.32 17.27 -30.50
C GLY A 134 18.49 18.71 -30.05
N LEU A 135 19.73 19.22 -30.12
CA LEU A 135 20.14 20.59 -30.46
C LEU A 135 21.66 20.66 -30.66
#